data_AF-A0A932Y1S0-F1
#
_entry.id   AF-A0A932Y1S0-F1
#
_cell.length_a   1.000
_cell.length_b   1.000
_cell.length_c   1.000
_cell.angle_alpha   90.00
_cell.angle_beta   90.00
_cell.angle_gamma   90.00
#
_symmetry.space_group_name_H-M   'P 1'
#
loop_
_entity.id
_entity.type
_entity.pdbx_description
1 polymer ?
#
loop_
_entity_poly.entity_id
_entity_poly.type
_entity_poly.pdbx_seq_one_letter_code
_entity_poly.pdbx_strand_id
1 'polypeptide(L)'
;MKRKDLTLIIIIGLAAAIFSWVIAGFIFRQPASRSAEVPVVPLISTDFPDVKNDPAYNFFLNKQALDPTQPVHIGGSNNSNPFGQ
;
A
#
# COMPACT_ATOMS: atom_id res chain seq x y z
N MET A 1 18.54 60.36 9.04
CA MET A 1 17.61 60.09 7.92
C MET A 1 16.65 61.24 7.82
N LYS A 2 16.60 61.93 6.67
CA LYS A 2 15.57 62.94 6.44
C LYS A 2 14.22 62.19 6.34
N ARG A 3 13.09 62.82 6.68
CA ARG A 3 11.77 62.17 6.62
C ARG A 3 11.51 61.49 5.26
N LYS A 4 12.06 62.07 4.19
CA LYS A 4 12.04 61.54 2.82
C LYS A 4 12.71 60.17 2.69
N ASP A 5 13.83 59.95 3.37
CA ASP A 5 14.56 58.67 3.33
C ASP A 5 13.75 57.57 4.04
N LEU A 6 13.10 57.92 5.15
CA LEU A 6 12.24 57.00 5.90
C LEU A 6 11.01 56.62 5.07
N THR A 7 10.38 57.58 4.39
CA THR A 7 9.26 57.32 3.47
C THR A 7 9.67 56.40 2.33
N LEU A 8 10.84 56.61 1.74
CA LEU A 8 11.36 55.76 0.66
C LEU A 8 11.53 54.30 1.11
N ILE A 9 12.14 54.10 2.28
CA ILE A 9 12.37 52.76 2.84
C ILE A 9 11.05 52.02 3.09
N ILE A 10 10.03 52.71 3.61
CA ILE A 10 8.70 52.13 3.86
C ILE A 10 8.05 51.69 2.55
N ILE A 11 8.13 52.51 1.50
CA ILE A 11 7.54 52.20 0.19
C ILE A 11 8.22 50.97 -0.42
N ILE A 12 9.55 50.92 -0.38
CA ILE A 12 10.33 49.78 -0.90
C ILE A 12 10.01 48.51 -0.12
N GLY A 13 9.90 48.60 1.21
CA GLY A 13 9.54 47.47 2.07
C GLY A 13 8.16 46.92 1.75
N LEU A 14 7.16 47.79 1.55
CA LEU A 14 5.81 47.38 1.14
C LEU A 14 5.79 46.72 -0.24
N ALA A 15 6.49 47.30 -1.21
CA ALA A 15 6.60 46.71 -2.54
C ALA A 15 7.25 45.32 -2.48
N ALA A 16 8.36 45.17 -1.75
CA ALA A 16 9.04 43.89 -1.56
C ALA A 16 8.13 42.85 -0.87
N ALA A 17 7.34 43.25 0.13
CA ALA A 17 6.40 42.37 0.80
C ALA A 17 5.31 41.85 -0.15
N ILE A 18 4.75 42.73 -0.99
CA ILE A 18 3.75 42.35 -1.99
C ILE A 18 4.35 41.38 -3.01
N PHE A 19 5.53 41.70 -3.57
CA PHE A 19 6.20 40.82 -4.52
C PHE A 19 6.54 39.45 -3.91
N SER A 20 7.07 39.44 -2.69
CA SER A 20 7.39 38.21 -1.97
C SER A 20 6.15 37.35 -1.74
N TRP A 21 5.02 37.95 -1.34
CA TRP A 21 3.77 37.23 -1.14
C TRP A 21 3.23 36.61 -2.43
N VAL A 22 3.28 37.34 -3.55
CA VAL A 22 2.85 36.83 -4.86
C VAL A 22 3.72 35.67 -5.32
N ILE A 23 5.04 35.82 -5.23
CA ILE A 23 6.00 34.77 -5.63
C ILE A 23 5.85 33.54 -4.73
N ALA A 24 5.71 33.73 -3.41
CA ALA A 24 5.49 32.65 -2.47
C ALA A 24 4.15 31.93 -2.76
N GLY A 25 3.10 32.67 -3.08
CA GLY A 25 1.81 32.12 -3.51
C GLY A 25 1.85 31.43 -4.87
N PHE A 26 2.86 31.64 -5.70
CA PHE A 26 3.05 30.91 -6.95
C PHE A 26 3.90 29.65 -6.75
N ILE A 27 5.00 29.75 -5.98
CA ILE A 27 5.96 28.67 -5.75
C ILE A 27 5.46 27.67 -4.70
N PHE A 28 4.88 28.15 -3.60
CA PHE A 28 4.54 27.33 -2.43
C PHE A 28 3.05 27.03 -2.32
N ARG A 29 2.20 27.51 -3.24
CA ARG A 29 0.80 27.08 -3.32
C ARG A 29 0.77 25.65 -3.80
N GLN A 30 0.91 24.75 -2.84
CA GLN A 30 0.86 23.31 -3.03
C GLN A 30 -0.44 22.97 -3.77
N PRO A 31 -0.42 22.15 -4.82
CA PRO A 31 -1.63 21.44 -5.19
C PRO A 31 -2.05 20.62 -3.96
N ALA A 32 -3.33 20.72 -3.57
CA ALA A 32 -3.90 20.02 -2.42
C ALA A 32 -3.64 18.50 -2.45
N SER A 33 -3.29 17.98 -3.62
CA SER A 33 -2.78 16.64 -3.86
C SER A 33 -1.33 16.72 -4.31
N ARG A 34 -0.39 16.64 -3.36
CA ARG A 34 0.83 15.87 -3.64
C ARG A 34 0.37 14.41 -3.74
N SER A 35 -0.20 14.05 -4.88
CA SER A 35 -0.30 12.65 -5.32
C SER A 35 1.13 12.20 -5.60
N ALA A 36 1.91 12.02 -4.53
CA ALA A 36 2.93 11.00 -4.58
C ALA A 36 2.18 9.73 -4.98
N GLU A 37 2.63 9.08 -6.04
CA GLU A 37 2.10 7.79 -6.44
C GLU A 37 2.48 6.81 -5.33
N VAL A 38 1.61 6.71 -4.32
CA VAL A 38 1.78 5.79 -3.22
C VAL A 38 1.25 4.45 -3.73
N PRO A 39 2.02 3.36 -3.61
CA PRO A 39 1.51 2.05 -3.96
C PRO A 39 0.24 1.78 -3.14
N VAL A 40 -0.89 1.65 -3.83
CA VAL A 40 -2.17 1.26 -3.22
C VAL A 40 -2.02 -0.21 -2.83
N VAL A 41 -1.94 -0.47 -1.53
CA VAL A 41 -1.92 -1.84 -1.03
C VAL A 41 -3.30 -2.45 -1.33
N PRO A 42 -3.38 -3.60 -2.03
CA PRO A 42 -4.65 -4.26 -2.29
C PRO A 42 -5.33 -4.61 -0.96
N LEU A 43 -6.66 -4.51 -0.90
CA LEU A 43 -7.42 -4.92 0.28
C LEU A 43 -7.13 -6.38 0.59
N ILE A 44 -6.87 -6.68 1.87
CA ILE A 44 -6.77 -8.06 2.35
C ILE A 44 -8.17 -8.67 2.24
N SER A 45 -8.37 -9.56 1.27
CA SER A 45 -9.64 -10.28 1.14
C SER A 45 -9.82 -11.27 2.29
N THR A 46 -11.04 -11.34 2.82
CA THR A 46 -11.46 -12.37 3.78
C THR A 46 -11.96 -13.64 3.09
N ASP A 47 -11.94 -13.67 1.76
CA ASP A 47 -12.38 -14.83 1.00
C ASP A 47 -11.38 -15.98 1.16
N PHE A 48 -11.85 -17.08 1.71
CA PHE A 48 -11.07 -18.31 1.78
C PHE A 48 -11.10 -19.00 0.41
N PRO A 49 -9.97 -19.60 -0.03
CA PRO A 49 -9.94 -20.35 -1.27
C PRO A 49 -10.86 -21.58 -1.17
N ASP A 50 -11.63 -21.85 -2.23
CA ASP A 50 -12.42 -23.06 -2.36
C ASP A 50 -11.51 -24.24 -2.72
N VAL A 51 -10.86 -24.79 -1.71
CA VAL A 51 -9.90 -25.90 -1.82
C VAL A 51 -10.49 -27.17 -2.45
N LYS A 52 -11.82 -27.31 -2.52
CA LYS A 52 -12.49 -28.48 -3.09
C LYS A 52 -12.65 -28.39 -4.61
N ASN A 53 -12.98 -27.20 -5.10
CA ASN A 53 -13.31 -26.99 -6.50
C ASN A 53 -12.19 -26.29 -7.28
N ASP A 54 -11.27 -25.60 -6.60
CA ASP A 54 -10.17 -24.88 -7.24
C ASP A 54 -9.07 -25.85 -7.77
N PRO A 55 -8.80 -25.85 -9.10
CA PRO A 55 -7.78 -26.68 -9.71
C PRO A 55 -6.37 -26.49 -9.15
N ALA A 56 -6.04 -25.32 -8.60
CA ALA A 56 -4.72 -25.03 -8.02
C ALA A 56 -4.40 -25.97 -6.84
N TYR A 57 -5.42 -26.37 -6.08
CA TYR A 57 -5.27 -27.21 -4.90
C TYR A 57 -5.32 -28.71 -5.23
N ASN A 58 -5.88 -29.08 -6.38
CA ASN A 58 -6.04 -30.48 -6.81
C ASN A 58 -4.71 -31.22 -7.03
N PHE A 59 -3.60 -30.51 -7.23
CA PHE A 59 -2.29 -31.12 -7.46
C PHE A 59 -1.65 -31.68 -6.18
N PHE A 60 -1.91 -31.04 -5.02
CA PHE A 60 -1.25 -31.40 -3.76
C PHE A 60 -2.22 -31.77 -2.65
N LEU A 61 -3.48 -31.31 -2.69
CA LEU A 61 -4.52 -31.77 -1.79
C LEU A 61 -5.18 -33.01 -2.38
N ASN A 62 -5.11 -34.10 -1.62
CA ASN A 62 -5.92 -35.27 -1.89
C ASN A 62 -7.40 -34.90 -1.67
N LYS A 63 -8.24 -34.99 -2.70
CA LYS A 63 -9.68 -34.67 -2.63
C LYS A 63 -10.42 -35.48 -1.57
N GLN A 64 -9.93 -36.68 -1.32
CA GLN A 64 -10.41 -37.60 -0.29
C GLN A 64 -9.98 -37.21 1.13
N ALA A 65 -8.91 -36.42 1.30
CA ALA A 65 -8.41 -36.04 2.62
C ALA A 65 -9.29 -35.03 3.36
N LEU A 66 -10.19 -34.34 2.64
CA LEU A 66 -11.14 -33.38 3.22
C LEU A 66 -12.49 -34.01 3.55
N ASP A 67 -12.67 -35.31 3.29
CA ASP A 67 -13.91 -36.02 3.57
C ASP A 67 -13.83 -36.69 4.95
N PRO A 68 -14.58 -36.18 5.95
CA PRO A 68 -14.54 -36.68 7.32
C PRO A 68 -15.18 -38.06 7.47
N THR A 69 -15.84 -38.58 6.43
CA THR A 69 -16.52 -39.88 6.45
C THR A 69 -15.66 -41.02 5.94
N GLN A 70 -14.42 -40.74 5.52
CA GLN A 70 -13.55 -41.77 5.00
C GLN A 70 -13.03 -42.68 6.11
N PRO A 71 -13.15 -44.01 5.93
CA PRO A 71 -12.57 -44.96 6.87
C PRO A 71 -11.04 -44.80 6.87
N VAL A 72 -10.46 -44.50 8.03
CA VAL A 72 -9.01 -44.42 8.20
C VAL A 72 -8.47 -45.82 8.46
N HIS A 73 -7.80 -46.39 7.47
CA HIS A 73 -7.16 -47.70 7.61
C HIS A 73 -5.74 -47.54 8.18
N ILE A 74 -5.60 -47.61 9.50
CA ILE A 74 -4.30 -47.61 10.18
C ILE A 74 -3.69 -49.01 10.07
N GLY A 75 -2.53 -49.13 9.41
CA GLY A 75 -1.78 -50.40 9.31
C GLY A 75 -1.86 -51.15 7.98
N GLY A 76 -2.58 -50.64 6.97
CA GLY A 76 -2.52 -51.14 5.60
C GLY A 76 -1.23 -50.68 4.91
N SER A 77 -0.27 -51.58 4.74
CA SER A 77 1.05 -51.31 4.18
C SER A 77 0.98 -50.81 2.73
N ASN A 78 1.10 -49.50 2.52
CA ASN A 78 1.63 -48.87 1.29
C ASN A 78 2.19 -47.47 1.55
N ASN A 79 2.40 -47.06 2.82
CA ASN A 79 3.25 -45.91 3.11
C ASN A 79 4.70 -46.36 3.00
N SER A 80 5.24 -46.35 1.79
CA SER A 80 6.69 -46.52 1.57
C SER A 80 7.38 -45.46 2.41
N ASN A 81 8.11 -45.90 3.43
CA ASN A 81 8.88 -45.09 4.37
C ASN A 81 9.39 -43.79 3.72
N PRO A 82 8.86 -42.60 4.06
CA PRO A 82 9.29 -41.36 3.44
C PRO A 82 10.70 -40.94 3.86
N PHE A 83 11.32 -41.66 4.81
CA PHE A 83 12.68 -41.42 5.29
C PHE A 83 13.47 -42.74 5.32
N GLY A 84 13.63 -43.36 4.15
CA GLY A 84 14.41 -44.59 3.96
C GLY A 84 15.76 -44.55 4.68
N GLN A 85 16.04 -45.62 5.44
CA GLN A 85 17.39 -46.12 5.69
C GLN A 85 17.48 -47.54 5.11
#